data_AF-A0A924Y3I2-F1
#
_entry.id   AF-A0A924Y3I2-F1
#
_cell.length_a   1.000
_cell.length_b   1.000
_cell.length_c   1.000
_cell.angle_alpha   90.00
_cell.angle_beta   90.00
_cell.angle_gamma   90.00
#
_symmetry.space_group_name_H-M   'P 1'
#
loop_
_entity.id
_entity.type
_entity.pdbx_description
1 polymer ?
#
loop_
_entity_poly.entity_id
_entity_poly.type
_entity_poly.pdbx_seq_one_letter_code
_entity_poly.pdbx_strand_id
1 'polypeptide(L)'
;MRHDNRRSATKVVAGRVRTKNNRTLSMDYYDAPEPRTVSVDRKRPGQGYKHILHKSDIYRFIELLPDWKNLAIGLNAIVLAPGSSTMDGYHVPGVVHVCAWEAEMWREYPSWYYE
;
A
#
# COMPACT_ATOMS: atom_id res chain seq x y z
N MET A 1 -5.18 -35.39 -27.38
CA MET A 1 -4.83 -34.06 -27.94
C MET A 1 -5.38 -33.00 -27.02
N ARG A 2 -4.53 -32.10 -26.49
CA ARG A 2 -4.98 -31.02 -25.60
C ARG A 2 -5.64 -29.93 -26.47
N HIS A 3 -6.91 -29.64 -26.23
CA HIS A 3 -7.58 -28.50 -26.86
C HIS A 3 -7.08 -27.20 -26.20
N ASP A 4 -6.34 -26.39 -26.96
CA ASP A 4 -6.05 -25.01 -26.58
C ASP A 4 -7.33 -24.19 -26.72
N ASN A 5 -7.83 -23.62 -25.61
CA ASN A 5 -8.91 -22.64 -25.63
C ASN A 5 -8.37 -21.30 -26.20
N ARG A 6 -8.20 -21.24 -27.52
CA ARG A 6 -7.83 -20.02 -28.24
C ARG A 6 -8.95 -18.99 -28.09
N ARG A 7 -8.71 -17.92 -27.32
CA ARG A 7 -9.62 -16.77 -27.24
C ARG A 7 -9.75 -16.14 -28.62
N SER A 8 -10.91 -16.29 -29.24
CA SER A 8 -11.22 -15.83 -30.61
C SER A 8 -11.81 -14.42 -30.68
N ALA A 9 -12.19 -13.81 -29.55
CA ALA A 9 -12.71 -12.45 -29.53
C ALA A 9 -11.58 -11.41 -29.64
N THR A 10 -11.50 -10.74 -30.79
CA THR A 10 -10.74 -9.51 -30.95
C THR A 10 -11.35 -8.42 -30.05
N LYS A 11 -10.52 -7.63 -29.36
CA LYS A 11 -11.00 -6.54 -28.49
C LYS A 11 -11.41 -5.30 -29.28
N VAL A 12 -12.21 -5.53 -30.31
CA VAL A 12 -12.75 -4.48 -31.18
C VAL A 12 -14.24 -4.43 -30.92
N VAL A 13 -14.69 -3.35 -30.28
CA VAL A 13 -16.12 -3.09 -30.03
C VAL A 13 -16.49 -1.87 -30.86
N ALA A 14 -17.48 -2.02 -31.75
CA ALA A 14 -17.93 -0.96 -32.67
C ALA A 14 -16.79 -0.34 -33.51
N GLY A 15 -15.92 -1.19 -34.08
CA GLY A 15 -14.84 -0.75 -34.96
C GLY A 15 -13.65 -0.06 -34.27
N ARG A 16 -13.65 0.07 -32.95
CA ARG A 16 -12.55 0.67 -32.18
C ARG A 16 -11.86 -0.38 -31.31
N VAL A 17 -10.52 -0.39 -31.33
CA VAL A 17 -9.69 -1.19 -30.44
C VAL A 17 -9.91 -0.70 -29.01
N ARG A 18 -10.48 -1.55 -28.13
CA ARG A 18 -10.56 -1.27 -26.70
C ARG A 18 -9.30 -1.76 -26.00
N THR A 19 -8.65 -0.86 -25.27
CA THR A 19 -7.58 -1.23 -24.34
C THR A 19 -8.13 -2.14 -23.25
N LYS A 20 -7.32 -3.11 -22.80
CA LYS A 20 -7.71 -4.09 -21.77
C LYS A 20 -8.10 -3.44 -20.44
N ASN A 21 -7.50 -2.29 -20.13
CA ASN A 21 -7.63 -1.61 -18.85
C ASN A 21 -7.97 -0.14 -19.10
N ASN A 22 -8.95 0.38 -18.36
CA ASN A 22 -9.21 1.81 -18.28
C ASN A 22 -8.04 2.46 -17.52
N ARG A 23 -7.17 3.19 -18.22
CA ARG A 23 -5.99 3.89 -17.65
C ARG A 23 -6.31 5.36 -17.36
N THR A 24 -7.44 5.64 -16.73
CA THR A 24 -7.65 6.98 -16.17
C THR A 24 -6.67 7.14 -15.01
N LEU A 25 -5.72 8.08 -15.13
CA LEU A 25 -4.85 8.47 -14.04
C LEU A 25 -5.73 9.09 -12.95
N SER A 26 -6.01 8.35 -11.89
CA SER A 26 -6.61 8.93 -10.68
C SER A 26 -5.54 9.68 -9.91
N MET A 27 -5.85 10.87 -9.40
CA MET A 27 -5.04 11.55 -8.38
C MET A 27 -4.65 10.56 -7.28
N ASP A 28 -3.35 10.40 -7.06
CA ASP A 28 -2.81 9.53 -6.02
C ASP A 28 -2.98 10.18 -4.63
N TYR A 29 -2.84 9.41 -3.56
CA TYR A 29 -3.00 9.89 -2.19
C TYR A 29 -1.95 10.94 -1.76
N TYR A 30 -0.90 11.15 -2.56
CA TYR A 30 0.09 12.21 -2.37
C TYR A 30 -0.36 13.58 -2.87
N ASP A 31 -1.21 13.62 -3.90
CA ASP A 31 -1.62 14.86 -4.59
C ASP A 31 -3.09 15.23 -4.31
N ALA A 32 -3.73 14.53 -3.38
CA ALA A 32 -5.16 14.69 -3.11
C ALA A 32 -5.42 15.98 -2.29
N PRO A 33 -6.19 16.95 -2.83
CA PRO A 33 -6.69 18.08 -2.05
C PRO A 33 -7.87 17.58 -1.20
N GLU A 34 -7.69 17.57 0.11
CA GLU A 34 -8.62 17.27 1.23
C GLU A 34 -10.15 17.04 0.97
N PRO A 35 -10.87 16.29 1.84
CA PRO A 35 -10.51 15.06 2.54
C PRO A 35 -11.18 13.84 1.87
N ARG A 36 -10.42 12.74 1.77
CA ARG A 36 -10.95 11.41 1.39
C ARG A 36 -10.94 10.50 2.62
N THR A 37 -11.77 9.46 2.62
CA THR A 37 -11.62 8.36 3.57
C THR A 37 -10.18 7.84 3.53
N VAL A 38 -9.52 7.75 4.68
CA VAL A 38 -8.13 7.27 4.78
C VAL A 38 -8.01 5.94 4.04
N SER A 39 -7.17 5.94 3.01
CA SER A 39 -6.96 4.74 2.19
C SER A 39 -5.82 3.91 2.78
N VAL A 40 -5.96 2.58 2.72
CA VAL A 40 -4.88 1.67 3.12
C VAL A 40 -4.31 1.01 1.87
N ASP A 41 -3.07 1.33 1.53
CA ASP A 41 -2.36 0.77 0.38
C ASP A 41 -1.28 -0.23 0.80
N ARG A 42 -0.94 -1.16 -0.10
CA ARG A 42 0.11 -2.16 0.15
C ARG A 42 1.01 -2.29 -1.07
N LYS A 43 2.25 -1.80 -0.93
CA LYS A 43 3.31 -1.94 -1.92
C LYS A 43 4.00 -3.29 -1.80
N ARG A 44 4.80 -3.67 -2.79
CA ARG A 44 5.62 -4.89 -2.69
C ARG A 44 6.71 -4.68 -1.62
N PRO A 45 6.94 -5.65 -0.72
CA PRO A 45 7.89 -5.48 0.38
C PRO A 45 9.35 -5.40 -0.10
N GLY A 46 9.70 -6.04 -1.22
CA GLY A 46 11.09 -6.15 -1.68
C GLY A 46 11.73 -7.49 -1.29
N GLN A 47 12.88 -7.81 -1.88
CA GLN A 47 13.60 -9.05 -1.61
C GLN A 47 14.15 -9.06 -0.18
N GLY A 48 13.99 -10.17 0.55
CA GLY A 48 14.45 -10.28 1.94
C GLY A 48 13.53 -9.64 2.98
N TYR A 49 12.41 -9.04 2.55
CA TYR A 49 11.44 -8.40 3.43
C TYR A 49 10.04 -8.99 3.28
N LYS A 50 9.24 -8.89 4.34
CA LYS A 50 7.82 -9.26 4.36
C LYS A 50 7.00 -8.24 5.13
N HIS A 51 5.79 -8.00 4.63
CA HIS A 51 4.78 -7.28 5.40
C HIS A 51 4.26 -8.21 6.49
N ILE A 52 4.50 -7.85 7.74
CA ILE A 52 3.92 -8.55 8.89
C ILE A 52 2.43 -8.18 9.03
N LEU A 53 2.09 -6.92 8.71
CA LEU A 53 0.73 -6.42 8.79
C LEU A 53 -0.06 -6.70 7.52
N HIS A 54 -1.32 -7.09 7.69
CA HIS A 54 -2.34 -7.04 6.65
C HIS A 54 -3.09 -5.70 6.70
N LYS A 55 -3.78 -5.36 5.60
CA LYS A 55 -4.64 -4.17 5.58
C LYS A 55 -5.74 -4.24 6.66
N SER A 56 -6.25 -5.45 6.93
CA SER A 56 -7.22 -5.70 8.00
C SER A 56 -6.70 -5.32 9.39
N ASP A 57 -5.41 -5.56 9.65
CA ASP A 57 -4.81 -5.24 10.94
C ASP A 57 -4.72 -3.73 11.15
N ILE A 58 -4.44 -2.97 10.08
CA ILE A 58 -4.48 -1.50 10.10
C ILE A 58 -5.90 -1.02 10.42
N TYR A 59 -6.92 -1.54 9.74
CA TYR A 59 -8.30 -1.15 10.02
C TYR A 59 -8.71 -1.47 11.46
N ARG A 60 -8.37 -2.65 11.95
CA ARG A 60 -8.61 -3.04 13.34
C ARG A 60 -7.87 -2.14 14.33
N PHE A 61 -6.63 -1.75 14.02
CA PHE A 61 -5.88 -0.81 14.86
C PHE A 61 -6.53 0.57 14.90
N ILE A 62 -6.97 1.08 13.76
CA ILE A 62 -7.70 2.36 13.68
C ILE A 62 -8.96 2.34 14.54
N GLU A 63 -9.70 1.23 14.54
CA GLU A 63 -10.89 1.07 15.38
C GLU A 63 -10.61 1.14 16.89
N LEU A 64 -9.37 0.86 17.31
CA LEU A 64 -8.94 0.97 18.71
C LEU A 64 -8.57 2.40 19.11
N LEU A 65 -8.33 3.30 18.15
CA LEU A 65 -7.91 4.66 18.43
C LEU A 65 -9.12 5.53 18.82
N PRO A 66 -9.14 6.11 20.04
CA PRO A 66 -10.17 7.08 20.39
C PRO A 66 -10.04 8.32 19.51
N ASP A 67 -11.18 8.96 19.20
CA ASP A 67 -11.21 10.20 18.42
C ASP A 67 -10.52 10.14 17.04
N TRP A 68 -10.57 8.97 16.37
CA TRP A 68 -10.01 8.80 15.03
C TRP A 68 -10.43 9.89 14.03
N LYS A 69 -11.67 10.38 14.11
CA LYS A 69 -12.16 11.47 13.24
C LYS A 69 -11.30 12.74 13.33
N ASN A 70 -10.80 13.06 14.52
CA ASN A 70 -9.92 14.20 14.75
C ASN A 70 -8.47 13.86 14.41
N LEU A 71 -8.00 12.66 14.78
CA LEU A 71 -6.64 12.21 14.51
C LEU A 71 -6.34 12.03 13.02
N ALA A 72 -7.35 11.70 12.22
CA ALA A 72 -7.22 11.49 10.79
C ALA A 72 -7.31 12.79 9.97
N ILE A 73 -7.49 13.96 10.61
CA ILE A 73 -7.53 15.24 9.90
C ILE A 73 -6.17 15.44 9.20
N GLY A 74 -6.24 15.67 7.88
CA GLY A 74 -5.05 15.81 7.03
C GLY A 74 -4.38 14.49 6.65
N LEU A 75 -4.86 13.33 7.12
CA LEU A 75 -4.36 12.02 6.72
C LEU A 75 -5.11 11.51 5.48
N ASN A 76 -4.37 11.27 4.40
CA ASN A 76 -4.90 10.73 3.14
C ASN A 76 -4.73 9.21 3.04
N ALA A 77 -3.59 8.68 3.50
CA ALA A 77 -3.29 7.26 3.36
C ALA A 77 -2.35 6.69 4.42
N ILE A 78 -2.49 5.39 4.65
CA ILE A 78 -1.52 4.54 5.33
C ILE A 78 -1.01 3.52 4.33
N VAL A 79 0.30 3.47 4.14
CA VAL A 79 0.95 2.65 3.11
C VAL A 79 1.83 1.62 3.78
N LEU A 80 1.55 0.34 3.53
CA LEU A 80 2.52 -0.73 3.79
C LEU A 80 3.62 -0.63 2.72
N ALA A 81 4.75 -0.03 3.09
CA ALA A 81 5.85 0.37 2.23
C ALA A 81 6.91 -0.73 2.07
N PRO A 82 7.77 -0.67 1.04
CA PRO A 82 8.92 -1.56 0.94
C PRO A 82 9.78 -1.54 2.21
N GLY A 83 10.50 -2.63 2.44
CA GLY A 83 11.38 -2.74 3.60
C GLY A 83 12.56 -1.81 3.51
N SER A 84 13.08 -1.44 4.68
CA SER A 84 14.28 -0.63 4.82
C SER A 84 15.18 -1.20 5.92
N SER A 85 16.48 -1.10 5.72
CA SER A 85 17.50 -1.50 6.70
C SER A 85 17.74 -0.45 7.78
N THR A 86 17.23 0.78 7.60
CA THR A 86 17.53 1.92 8.48
C THR A 86 16.31 2.53 9.15
N MET A 87 15.10 2.13 8.76
CA MET A 87 13.85 2.68 9.29
C MET A 87 12.74 1.65 9.27
N ASP A 88 11.87 1.69 10.28
CA ASP A 88 10.70 0.81 10.37
C ASP A 88 9.42 1.49 9.85
N GLY A 89 9.51 2.77 9.53
CA GLY A 89 8.47 3.57 8.92
C GLY A 89 8.93 5.01 8.71
N TYR A 90 8.16 5.77 7.95
CA TYR A 90 8.36 7.20 7.76
C TYR A 90 7.03 7.87 7.46
N HIS A 91 7.02 9.20 7.39
CA HIS A 91 5.82 9.95 7.05
C HIS A 91 6.17 11.11 6.14
N VAL A 92 5.19 11.51 5.33
CA VAL A 92 5.16 12.76 4.57
C VAL A 92 3.79 13.41 4.81
N PRO A 93 3.58 14.69 4.49
CA PRO A 93 2.28 15.33 4.66
C PRO A 93 1.14 14.46 4.08
N GLY A 94 0.20 14.09 4.95
CA GLY A 94 -0.95 13.26 4.64
C GLY A 94 -0.71 11.77 4.35
N VAL A 95 0.51 11.26 4.46
CA VAL A 95 0.75 9.82 4.25
C VAL A 95 1.71 9.26 5.28
N VAL A 96 1.28 8.17 5.93
CA VAL A 96 2.12 7.39 6.84
C VAL A 96 2.56 6.11 6.15
N HIS A 97 3.84 5.79 6.23
CA HIS A 97 4.46 4.61 5.64
C HIS A 97 4.95 3.67 6.74
N VAL A 98 4.46 2.43 6.73
CA VAL A 98 4.93 1.36 7.59
C VAL A 98 5.79 0.43 6.75
N CYS A 99 7.09 0.35 7.03
CA CYS A 99 8.01 -0.44 6.22
C CYS A 99 7.80 -1.94 6.45
N ALA A 100 8.09 -2.73 5.41
CA ALA A 100 8.18 -4.17 5.54
C ALA A 100 9.39 -4.56 6.40
N TRP A 101 9.27 -5.66 7.12
CA TRP A 101 10.30 -6.11 8.05
C TRP A 101 11.14 -7.20 7.41
N GLU A 102 12.36 -7.40 7.93
CA GLU A 102 13.24 -8.48 7.48
C GLU A 102 12.52 -9.84 7.63
N ALA A 103 12.67 -10.70 6.63
CA ALA A 103 11.91 -11.95 6.55
C ALA A 103 12.17 -12.89 7.73
N GLU A 104 13.41 -12.88 8.24
CA GLU A 104 13.85 -13.64 9.41
C GLU A 104 13.33 -13.04 10.74
N MET A 105 12.80 -11.81 10.71
CA MET A 105 12.27 -11.10 11.89
C MET A 105 13.26 -11.02 13.06
N TRP A 106 14.55 -11.02 12.76
CA TRP A 106 15.63 -10.92 13.73
C TRP A 106 16.56 -9.81 13.30
N ARG A 107 16.82 -8.85 14.19
CA ARG A 107 17.74 -7.74 13.95
C ARG A 107 18.55 -7.49 15.21
N GLU A 108 19.86 -7.46 15.05
CA GLU A 108 20.77 -7.09 16.12
C GLU A 108 20.90 -5.58 16.15
N TYR A 109 20.61 -4.99 17.30
CA TYR A 109 20.81 -3.57 17.54
C TYR A 109 21.98 -3.37 18.50
N PRO A 110 22.88 -2.43 18.21
CA PRO A 110 23.91 -2.03 19.17
C PRO A 110 23.27 -1.35 20.39
N SER A 111 23.93 -1.41 21.54
CA SER A 111 23.38 -0.92 22.82
C SER A 111 22.93 0.54 22.77
N TRP A 112 23.65 1.39 22.02
CA TRP A 112 23.35 2.81 21.87
C TRP A 112 22.03 3.10 21.15
N TYR A 113 21.39 2.12 20.51
CA TYR A 113 20.11 2.33 19.83
C TYR A 113 18.95 2.65 20.80
N TYR A 114 19.09 2.28 22.07
CA TYR A 114 18.06 2.46 23.11
C TYR A 114 18.39 3.56 24.13
N GLU A 115 19.52 4.24 23.99
CA GLU A 115 19.93 5.39 24.81
C GLU A 115 19.36 6.69 24.24
#